data_AF-A0A845RMM2-F1
#
_entry.id   AF-A0A845RMM2-F1
#
_cell.length_a   1.000
_cell.length_b   1.000
_cell.length_c   1.000
_cell.angle_alpha   90.00
_cell.angle_beta   90.00
_cell.angle_gamma   90.00
#
_symmetry.space_group_name_H-M   'P 1'
#
loop_
_entity.id
_entity.type
_entity.pdbx_description
1 polymer ?
#
loop_
_entity_poly.entity_id
_entity_poly.type
_entity_poly.pdbx_seq_one_letter_code
_entity_poly.pdbx_strand_id
1 'polypeptide(L)'
;MYNETDLAAALRRLAIGAVEGQKPSSLCYGTVLGVAPLQVQVDEKLVLGPAQLALSSLVSNFSVEMQVRHETEEAEGHRHAYEGGKTFEVLLGLAPGERVALLRVQGGQQYYILDRVR
;
A
#
# COMPACT_ATOMS: atom_id res chain seq x y z
N MET A 1 -37.97 -18.36 -29.10
CA MET A 1 -36.82 -18.88 -29.87
C MET A 1 -35.68 -17.94 -29.55
N TYR A 2 -34.61 -18.40 -28.89
CA TYR A 2 -33.47 -17.53 -28.58
C TYR A 2 -32.88 -17.03 -29.91
N ASN A 3 -32.78 -15.71 -30.06
CA ASN A 3 -32.20 -15.12 -31.26
C ASN A 3 -30.66 -15.08 -31.14
N GLU A 4 -29.98 -14.84 -32.25
CA GLU A 4 -28.52 -14.82 -32.32
C GLU A 4 -27.91 -13.77 -31.36
N THR A 5 -28.62 -12.66 -31.13
CA THR A 5 -28.23 -11.61 -30.18
C THR A 5 -28.32 -12.05 -28.72
N ASP A 6 -29.30 -12.87 -28.35
CA ASP A 6 -29.46 -13.38 -26.98
C ASP A 6 -28.33 -14.36 -26.65
N LEU A 7 -27.93 -15.21 -27.61
CA LEU A 7 -26.80 -16.12 -27.46
C LEU A 7 -25.49 -15.35 -27.29
N ALA A 8 -25.27 -14.31 -28.11
CA ALA A 8 -24.10 -13.44 -27.98
C ALA A 8 -24.05 -12.71 -26.63
N ALA A 9 -25.21 -12.26 -26.12
CA ALA A 9 -25.31 -11.62 -24.80
C ALA A 9 -25.01 -12.60 -23.66
N ALA A 10 -25.52 -13.84 -23.75
CA ALA A 10 -25.22 -14.89 -22.78
C ALA A 10 -23.72 -15.25 -22.78
N LEU A 11 -23.11 -15.39 -23.96
CA LEU A 11 -21.68 -15.68 -24.09
C LEU A 11 -20.81 -14.58 -23.47
N ARG A 12 -21.13 -13.29 -23.71
CA ARG A 12 -20.42 -12.16 -23.09
C ARG A 12 -20.52 -12.20 -21.57
N ARG A 13 -21.70 -12.48 -21.02
CA ARG A 13 -21.90 -12.60 -19.56
C ARG A 13 -21.09 -13.75 -18.97
N LEU A 14 -21.07 -14.92 -19.63
CA LEU A 14 -20.26 -16.05 -19.21
C LEU A 14 -18.77 -15.74 -19.24
N ALA A 15 -18.30 -15.07 -20.29
CA ALA A 15 -16.91 -14.66 -20.42
C ALA A 15 -16.49 -13.67 -19.31
N ILE A 16 -17.31 -12.65 -19.04
CA ILE A 16 -17.06 -11.68 -17.95
C ILE A 16 -17.10 -12.38 -16.59
N GLY A 17 -18.12 -13.21 -16.33
CA GLY A 17 -18.26 -13.94 -15.07
C GLY A 17 -17.09 -14.90 -14.81
N ALA A 18 -16.54 -15.53 -15.85
CA ALA A 18 -15.35 -16.37 -15.73
C ALA A 18 -14.12 -15.57 -15.29
N VAL A 19 -13.96 -14.34 -15.78
CA VAL A 19 -12.86 -13.44 -15.39
C VAL A 19 -13.06 -12.94 -13.97
N GLU A 20 -14.26 -12.45 -13.62
CA GLU A 20 -14.56 -11.95 -12.27
C GLU A 20 -14.43 -13.05 -11.22
N GLY A 21 -14.86 -14.28 -11.54
CA GLY A 21 -14.71 -15.45 -10.68
C GLY A 21 -13.26 -15.81 -10.36
N GLN A 22 -12.31 -15.49 -11.24
CA GLN A 22 -10.88 -15.65 -10.98
C GLN A 22 -10.33 -14.64 -9.98
N LYS A 23 -11.12 -13.64 -9.56
CA LYS A 23 -10.73 -12.60 -8.60
C LYS A 23 -9.38 -11.97 -9.01
N PRO A 24 -9.33 -11.34 -10.21
CA PRO A 24 -8.10 -10.77 -10.73
C PRO A 24 -7.57 -9.70 -9.77
N SER A 25 -6.27 -9.45 -9.85
CA SER A 25 -5.65 -8.38 -9.07
C SER A 25 -6.31 -7.04 -9.40
N SER A 26 -6.69 -6.29 -8.37
CA SER A 26 -7.40 -5.01 -8.51
C SER A 26 -6.83 -3.99 -7.53
N LEU A 27 -6.84 -2.72 -7.93
CA LEU A 27 -6.56 -1.61 -7.03
C LEU A 27 -7.78 -1.34 -6.16
N CYS A 28 -7.57 -1.21 -4.86
CA CYS A 28 -8.59 -0.99 -3.84
C CYS A 28 -8.15 0.14 -2.91
N TYR A 29 -9.08 0.72 -2.16
CA TYR A 29 -8.78 1.74 -1.15
C TYR A 29 -9.32 1.29 0.19
N GLY A 30 -8.60 1.62 1.26
CA GLY A 30 -9.04 1.29 2.60
C GLY A 30 -8.67 2.35 3.63
N THR A 31 -9.20 2.18 4.84
CA THR A 31 -8.93 3.04 5.99
C THR A 31 -8.26 2.20 7.09
N VAL A 32 -7.17 2.70 7.65
CA VAL A 32 -6.46 2.06 8.75
C VAL A 32 -7.28 2.20 10.03
N LEU A 33 -7.67 1.08 10.64
CA LEU A 33 -8.39 1.06 11.91
C LEU A 33 -7.45 1.05 13.12
N GLY A 34 -6.28 0.41 12.98
CA GLY A 34 -5.29 0.27 14.05
C GLY A 34 -3.98 -0.28 13.52
N VAL A 35 -2.89 -0.15 14.28
CA VAL A 35 -1.53 -0.54 13.86
C VAL A 35 -0.84 -1.58 14.76
N ALA A 36 -1.44 -1.94 15.89
CA ALA A 36 -0.95 -2.97 16.80
C ALA A 36 -2.12 -3.78 17.40
N PRO A 37 -2.66 -4.78 16.69
CA PRO A 37 -2.23 -5.27 15.36
C PRO A 37 -2.73 -4.38 14.21
N LEU A 38 -2.04 -4.42 13.07
CA LEU A 38 -2.43 -3.69 11.86
C LEU A 38 -3.77 -4.20 11.32
N GLN A 39 -4.73 -3.28 11.18
CA GLN A 39 -6.06 -3.55 10.64
C GLN A 39 -6.43 -2.50 9.61
N VAL A 40 -6.88 -2.94 8.44
CA VAL A 40 -7.31 -2.05 7.35
C VAL A 40 -8.69 -2.47 6.86
N GLN A 41 -9.62 -1.52 6.82
CA GLN A 41 -10.96 -1.71 6.27
C GLN A 41 -10.98 -1.29 4.80
N VAL A 42 -11.27 -2.21 3.88
CA VAL A 42 -11.33 -1.90 2.43
C VAL A 42 -12.76 -1.58 2.00
N ASP A 43 -13.75 -2.30 2.56
CA ASP A 43 -15.18 -2.10 2.30
C ASP A 43 -15.96 -2.13 3.64
N GLU A 44 -17.26 -1.82 3.62
CA GLU A 44 -18.12 -1.79 4.83
C GLU A 44 -18.04 -3.07 5.68
N LYS A 45 -17.76 -4.22 5.06
CA LYS A 45 -17.73 -5.53 5.72
C LYS A 45 -16.36 -6.21 5.70
N LEU A 46 -15.37 -5.68 4.98
CA LEU A 46 -14.08 -6.33 4.80
C LEU A 46 -13.01 -5.64 5.63
N VAL A 47 -12.66 -6.26 6.75
CA VAL A 47 -11.52 -5.87 7.60
C VAL A 47 -10.40 -6.88 7.40
N LEU A 48 -9.23 -6.37 7.02
CA LEU A 48 -8.01 -7.14 6.79
C LEU A 48 -7.13 -7.08 8.04
N GLY A 49 -6.66 -8.25 8.47
CA GLY A 49 -5.69 -8.38 9.56
C GLY A 49 -4.24 -8.50 9.05
N PRO A 50 -3.25 -8.58 9.96
CA PRO A 50 -1.84 -8.58 9.60
C PRO A 50 -1.43 -9.77 8.71
N ALA A 51 -2.08 -10.92 8.88
CA ALA A 51 -1.82 -12.11 8.06
C ALA A 51 -2.23 -11.95 6.58
N GLN A 52 -3.06 -10.96 6.26
CA GLN A 52 -3.57 -10.67 4.91
C GLN A 52 -2.90 -9.45 4.28
N LEU A 53 -2.04 -8.75 5.01
CA LEU A 53 -1.46 -7.48 4.61
C LEU A 53 0.05 -7.61 4.42
N ALA A 54 0.52 -7.27 3.23
CA ALA A 54 1.91 -7.05 2.94
C ALA A 54 2.14 -5.55 2.71
N LEU A 55 3.20 -4.98 3.29
CA LEU A 55 3.44 -3.54 3.24
C LEU A 55 4.56 -3.22 2.26
N SER A 56 4.43 -2.10 1.55
CA SER A 56 5.55 -1.48 0.85
C SER A 56 6.48 -0.74 1.81
N SER A 57 7.67 -0.40 1.32
CA SER A 57 8.60 0.49 2.03
C SER A 57 8.06 1.91 2.20
N LEU A 58 7.04 2.32 1.44
CA LEU A 58 6.44 3.66 1.51
C LEU A 58 5.52 3.83 2.74
N VAL A 59 5.13 2.72 3.38
CA VAL A 59 4.23 2.70 4.54
C VAL A 59 4.81 1.93 5.73
N SER A 60 6.13 1.74 5.73
CA SER A 60 6.85 0.97 6.75
C SER A 60 8.03 1.78 7.28
N ASN A 61 8.33 1.66 8.56
CA ASN A 61 9.55 2.23 9.12
C ASN A 61 10.76 1.42 8.64
N PHE A 62 11.85 2.11 8.26
CA PHE A 62 13.11 1.46 7.93
C PHE A 62 14.29 2.35 8.30
N SER A 63 15.45 1.74 8.50
CA SER A 63 16.69 2.45 8.78
C SER A 63 17.57 2.52 7.52
N VAL A 64 18.21 3.66 7.32
CA VAL A 64 19.13 3.91 6.20
C VAL A 64 20.45 4.43 6.75
N GLU A 65 21.55 3.88 6.27
CA GLU A 65 22.88 4.48 6.47
C GLU A 65 23.17 5.49 5.37
N MET A 66 23.52 6.72 5.75
CA MET A 66 23.80 7.80 4.83
C MET A 66 25.16 8.42 5.14
N GLN A 67 25.98 8.66 4.11
CA GLN A 67 27.12 9.57 4.25
C GLN A 67 26.61 11.00 4.26
N VAL A 68 26.84 11.70 5.37
CA VAL A 68 26.58 13.12 5.50
C VAL A 68 27.86 13.86 5.15
N ARG A 69 27.75 14.90 4.32
CA ARG A 69 28.77 15.93 4.12
C ARG A 69 28.06 17.27 4.21
N HIS A 70 28.05 17.86 5.40
CA HIS A 70 27.32 19.08 5.67
C HIS A 70 28.22 20.06 6.43
N GLU A 71 27.95 21.35 6.35
CA GLU A 71 28.60 22.35 7.20
C GLU A 71 27.61 22.85 8.25
N THR A 72 28.09 23.16 9.44
CA THR A 72 27.25 23.80 10.46
C THR A 72 26.86 25.22 10.03
N GLU A 73 25.80 25.75 10.64
CA GLU A 73 25.52 27.18 10.56
C GLU A 73 26.71 27.99 11.08
N GLU A 74 26.85 29.21 10.57
CA GLU A 74 27.95 30.09 10.90
C GLU A 74 27.78 30.63 12.32
N ALA A 75 28.66 30.17 13.21
CA ALA A 75 28.77 30.67 14.57
C ALA A 75 30.16 31.29 14.72
N GLU A 76 30.22 32.54 15.18
CA GLU A 76 31.48 33.26 15.41
C GLU A 76 32.42 33.28 14.18
N GLY A 77 31.86 33.48 12.98
CA GLY A 77 32.62 33.73 11.75
C GLY A 77 33.31 32.50 11.13
N HIS A 78 32.97 31.29 11.57
CA HIS A 78 33.46 30.05 10.96
C HIS A 78 32.39 28.95 10.90
N ARG A 79 32.58 27.99 10.01
CA ARG A 79 31.73 26.80 9.84
C ARG A 79 32.57 25.55 10.05
N HIS A 80 31.94 24.50 10.57
CA HIS A 80 32.56 23.21 10.76
C HIS A 80 32.02 22.20 9.75
N ALA A 81 32.92 21.49 9.07
CA ALA A 81 32.54 20.37 8.23
C ALA A 81 32.13 19.18 9.12
N TYR A 82 30.93 18.68 8.88
CA TYR A 82 30.35 17.50 9.47
C TYR A 82 30.27 16.40 8.40
N GLU A 83 31.29 15.54 8.41
CA GLU A 83 31.40 14.42 7.49
C GLU A 83 31.40 13.07 8.24
N GLY A 84 30.57 12.12 7.79
CA GLY A 84 30.52 10.79 8.40
C GLY A 84 29.30 9.96 8.03
N GLY A 85 29.37 8.65 8.28
CA GLY A 85 28.22 7.76 8.16
C GLY A 85 27.29 7.91 9.36
N LYS A 86 26.00 8.13 9.09
CA LYS A 86 24.95 8.12 10.13
C LYS A 86 23.78 7.24 9.72
N THR A 87 23.26 6.51 10.69
CA THR A 87 21.99 5.78 10.55
C THR A 87 20.84 6.74 10.83
N PHE A 88 19.90 6.81 9.90
CA PHE A 88 18.66 7.55 10.03
C PHE A 88 17.49 6.57 10.06
N GLU A 89 16.55 6.79 10.97
CA GLU A 89 15.27 6.07 10.95
C GLU A 89 14.27 6.88 10.14
N VAL A 90 13.75 6.26 9.09
CA VAL A 90 12.69 6.81 8.24
C VAL A 90 11.36 6.33 8.78
N LEU A 91 10.57 7.26 9.32
CA LEU A 91 9.29 6.98 9.97
C LEU A 91 8.13 7.13 8.98
N LEU A 92 7.79 6.05 8.28
CA LEU A 92 6.67 6.01 7.33
C LEU A 92 5.55 5.06 7.74
N GLY A 93 5.62 4.44 8.91
CA GLY A 93 4.60 3.54 9.43
C GLY A 93 3.22 4.19 9.52
N LEU A 94 2.18 3.40 9.23
CA LEU A 94 0.80 3.86 9.19
C LEU A 94 0.29 4.35 10.56
N ALA A 95 -0.80 5.13 10.53
CA ALA A 95 -1.53 5.58 11.71
C ALA A 95 -3.05 5.33 11.55
N PRO A 96 -3.81 5.18 12.65
CA PRO A 96 -5.26 5.06 12.59
C PRO A 96 -5.92 6.25 11.89
N GLY A 97 -6.91 5.98 11.05
CA GLY A 97 -7.65 6.98 10.27
C GLY A 97 -7.02 7.31 8.91
N GLU A 98 -5.81 6.83 8.61
CA GLU A 98 -5.18 7.07 7.30
C GLU A 98 -5.89 6.26 6.20
N ARG A 99 -6.03 6.88 5.02
CA ARG A 99 -6.49 6.20 3.81
C ARG A 99 -5.30 5.65 3.03
N VAL A 100 -5.43 4.42 2.54
CA VAL A 100 -4.37 3.71 1.83
C VAL A 100 -4.87 3.09 0.53
N ALA A 101 -3.98 3.00 -0.45
CA ALA A 101 -4.19 2.27 -1.69
C ALA A 101 -3.61 0.85 -1.55
N LEU A 102 -4.39 -0.16 -1.92
CA LEU A 102 -4.01 -1.57 -1.83
C LEU A 102 -4.14 -2.25 -3.18
N LEU A 103 -3.23 -3.17 -3.48
CA LEU A 103 -3.37 -4.11 -4.58
C LEU A 103 -3.82 -5.46 -4.02
N ARG A 104 -4.98 -5.94 -4.48
CA ARG A 104 -5.41 -7.32 -4.20
C ARG A 104 -4.54 -8.30 -4.98
N VAL A 105 -4.05 -9.34 -4.32
CA VAL A 105 -3.29 -10.41 -4.99
C VAL A 105 -4.25 -11.49 -5.51
N GLN A 106 -4.13 -11.84 -6.79
CA GLN A 106 -4.93 -12.89 -7.42
C GLN A 106 -4.75 -14.25 -6.72
N GLY A 107 -5.83 -15.03 -6.63
CA GLY A 107 -5.81 -16.40 -6.09
C GLY A 107 -5.81 -16.48 -4.56
N GLY A 108 -5.82 -15.35 -3.84
CA GLY A 108 -5.82 -15.32 -2.37
C GLY A 108 -6.63 -14.18 -1.76
N GLN A 109 -6.53 -14.06 -0.43
CA GLN A 109 -7.04 -12.94 0.36
C GLN A 109 -5.91 -12.01 0.84
N GLN A 110 -4.79 -12.00 0.12
CA GLN A 110 -3.64 -11.13 0.39
C GLN A 110 -3.81 -9.79 -0.30
N TYR A 111 -3.39 -8.73 0.38
CA TYR A 111 -3.41 -7.36 -0.10
C TYR A 111 -2.06 -6.71 0.15
N TYR A 112 -1.53 -6.04 -0.87
CA TYR A 112 -0.29 -5.28 -0.78
C TYR A 112 -0.60 -3.79 -0.64
N ILE A 113 -0.22 -3.17 0.47
CA ILE A 113 -0.39 -1.74 0.69
C ILE A 113 0.70 -1.00 -0.09
N LEU A 114 0.28 -0.19 -1.06
CA LEU A 114 1.19 0.56 -1.94
C LEU A 114 1.66 1.85 -1.28
N ASP A 115 0.71 2.72 -0.91
CA ASP A 115 0.97 4.03 -0.34
C ASP A 115 -0.28 4.57 0.38
N ARG A 116 -0.12 5.67 1.10
CA ARG A 116 -1.22 6.51 1.61
C ARG A 116 -1.83 7.33 0.47
N VAL A 117 -3.13 7.59 0.58
CA VAL A 117 -3.86 8.45 -0.34
C VAL A 117 -4.24 9.73 0.39
N ARG A 118 -3.86 10.88 -0.18
CA ARG A 118 -4.18 12.21 0.34
C ARG A 118 -5.47 12.76 -0.27
#